data_AF-A0A7Y6EYK4-F1
#
_entry.id   AF-A0A7Y6EYK4-F1
#
_cell.length_a   1.000
_cell.length_b   1.000
_cell.length_c   1.000
_cell.angle_alpha   90.00
_cell.angle_beta   90.00
_cell.angle_gamma   90.00
#
_symmetry.space_group_name_H-M   'P 1'
#
loop_
_entity.id
_entity.type
_entity.pdbx_description
1 polymer ?
#
loop_
_entity_poly.entity_id
_entity_poly.type
_entity_poly.pdbx_seq_one_letter_code
_entity_poly.pdbx_strand_id
1 'polypeptide(L)'
;MNTQKAFTSSDLKDGRDVNIAGYLPIALSMEILRLWDLGRELKQKNIWSQFTNHQREIWMEIIRNRDNCCKISSNIQDITNQTYYVDGRHITDKISFYFALGESINGPGGYFGGCLDSLSDCLCGGFGVKPPFTIEINGFANKCEIIENILELLNEHNVKIKL
;
A
#
# COMPACT_ATOMS: atom_id res chain seq x y z
N MET A 1 -15.95 -19.51 10.24
CA MET A 1 -16.43 -18.76 11.43
C MET A 1 -17.41 -17.71 10.91
N ASN A 2 -18.67 -17.71 11.35
CA ASN A 2 -19.61 -16.64 10.98
C ASN A 2 -19.32 -15.43 11.86
N THR A 3 -18.88 -14.33 11.25
CA THR A 3 -18.67 -13.07 11.96
C THR A 3 -19.73 -12.10 11.46
N GLN A 4 -20.63 -11.67 12.34
CA GLN A 4 -21.65 -10.68 12.04
C GLN A 4 -21.25 -9.37 12.74
N LYS A 5 -21.28 -8.26 11.99
CA LYS A 5 -21.13 -6.93 12.56
C LYS A 5 -22.38 -6.14 12.23
N ALA A 6 -23.17 -5.83 13.26
CA ALA A 6 -24.28 -4.90 13.14
C ALA A 6 -23.71 -3.47 13.21
N PHE A 7 -24.05 -2.63 12.24
CA PHE A 7 -23.81 -1.20 12.30
C PHE A 7 -25.03 -0.52 12.91
N THR A 8 -24.83 0.55 13.66
CA THR A 8 -25.93 1.29 14.29
C THR A 8 -26.39 2.43 13.39
N SER A 9 -27.62 2.89 13.59
CA SER A 9 -28.22 3.98 12.80
C SER A 9 -27.40 5.28 12.77
N SER A 10 -26.52 5.53 13.76
CA SER A 10 -25.61 6.67 13.78
C SER A 10 -24.47 6.58 12.76
N ASP A 11 -24.21 5.39 12.22
CA ASP A 11 -23.13 5.12 11.27
C ASP A 11 -23.57 5.28 9.80
N LEU A 12 -24.86 5.52 9.55
CA LEU A 12 -25.48 5.41 8.22
C LEU A 12 -26.25 6.69 7.82
N LYS A 13 -26.07 7.12 6.57
CA LYS A 13 -26.58 8.42 6.06
C LYS A 13 -28.11 8.53 5.98
N ASP A 14 -28.85 7.42 5.92
CA ASP A 14 -30.31 7.40 5.73
C ASP A 14 -31.09 6.92 6.97
N GLY A 15 -30.41 6.66 8.10
CA GLY A 15 -31.02 6.26 9.37
C GLY A 15 -31.67 4.87 9.35
N ARG A 16 -31.44 4.06 8.32
CA ARG A 16 -31.91 2.68 8.25
C ARG A 16 -30.83 1.75 8.75
N ASP A 17 -31.19 0.83 9.64
CA ASP A 17 -30.28 -0.21 10.09
C ASP A 17 -29.92 -1.13 8.90
N VAL A 18 -28.62 -1.33 8.69
CA VAL A 18 -28.09 -2.27 7.70
C VAL A 18 -27.35 -3.39 8.42
N ASN A 19 -27.84 -4.61 8.23
CA ASN A 19 -27.16 -5.81 8.71
C ASN A 19 -26.19 -6.31 7.65
N ILE A 20 -24.89 -6.14 7.88
CA ILE A 20 -23.85 -6.72 7.03
C ILE A 20 -23.40 -8.04 7.66
N ALA A 21 -23.85 -9.14 7.07
CA ALA A 21 -23.39 -10.47 7.41
C ALA A 21 -22.35 -10.93 6.37
N GLY A 22 -21.19 -11.35 6.84
CA GLY A 22 -20.13 -11.90 6.00
C GLY A 22 -19.83 -13.35 6.39
N TYR A 23 -19.58 -14.19 5.40
CA TYR A 23 -19.05 -15.53 5.62
C TYR A 23 -17.55 -15.52 5.35
N LEU A 24 -16.77 -15.86 6.38
CA LEU A 24 -15.36 -16.19 6.21
C LEU A 24 -15.22 -17.72 6.27
N PRO A 25 -14.92 -18.37 5.14
CA PRO A 25 -14.78 -19.83 5.07
C PRO A 25 -13.64 -20.35 5.96
N ILE A 26 -12.71 -19.47 6.31
CA ILE A 26 -11.51 -19.78 7.10
C ILE A 26 -11.48 -18.81 8.30
N ALA A 27 -11.16 -19.34 9.48
CA ALA A 27 -10.88 -18.50 10.64
C ALA A 27 -9.63 -17.66 10.36
N LEU A 28 -9.72 -16.34 10.51
CA LEU A 28 -8.53 -15.49 10.40
C LEU A 28 -7.53 -15.91 11.47
N SER A 29 -6.28 -16.12 11.07
CA SER A 29 -5.23 -16.42 12.03
C SER A 29 -5.07 -15.22 12.97
N MET A 30 -4.65 -15.49 14.20
CA MET A 30 -4.32 -14.41 15.15
C MET A 30 -3.23 -13.48 14.60
N GLU A 31 -2.40 -13.96 13.68
CA GLU A 31 -1.40 -13.14 12.99
C GLU A 31 -2.03 -12.15 12.01
N ILE A 32 -3.00 -12.56 11.20
CA ILE A 32 -3.74 -11.65 10.31
C ILE A 32 -4.45 -10.58 11.14
N LEU A 33 -5.10 -10.96 12.24
CA LEU A 33 -5.79 -10.01 13.12
C LEU A 33 -4.81 -9.02 13.75
N ARG A 34 -3.64 -9.47 14.21
CA ARG A 34 -2.59 -8.59 14.77
C ARG A 34 -2.04 -7.61 13.74
N LEU A 35 -1.76 -8.09 12.53
CA LEU A 35 -1.29 -7.21 11.45
C LEU A 35 -2.40 -6.25 11.02
N TRP A 36 -3.66 -6.69 10.95
CA TRP A 36 -4.78 -5.80 10.65
C TRP A 36 -4.94 -4.70 11.70
N ASP A 37 -4.84 -5.05 12.98
CA ASP A 37 -4.88 -4.11 14.09
C ASP A 37 -3.73 -3.10 14.02
N LEU A 38 -2.52 -3.56 13.69
CA LEU A 38 -1.35 -2.72 13.48
C LEU A 38 -1.58 -1.72 12.33
N GLY A 39 -2.23 -2.15 11.26
CA GLY A 39 -2.55 -1.33 10.08
C GLY A 39 -3.56 -0.21 10.30
N ARG A 40 -4.33 -0.22 11.41
CA ARG A 40 -5.38 0.78 11.65
C ARG A 40 -4.85 2.18 11.97
N GLU A 41 -3.75 2.28 12.73
CA GLU A 41 -3.21 3.56 13.21
C GLU A 41 -1.71 3.70 12.90
N LEU A 42 -1.35 3.55 11.64
CA LEU A 42 0.04 3.69 11.22
C LEU A 42 0.51 5.13 11.29
N LYS A 43 1.49 5.38 12.15
CA LYS A 43 2.17 6.67 12.30
C LYS A 43 3.63 6.63 11.86
N GLN A 44 4.18 5.44 11.64
CA GLN A 44 5.60 5.22 11.37
C GLN A 44 5.77 4.38 10.09
N LYS A 45 6.73 4.78 9.26
CA LYS A 45 7.16 4.02 8.08
C LYS A 45 8.09 2.87 8.48
N ASN A 46 8.33 1.94 7.57
CA ASN A 46 9.30 0.86 7.66
C ASN A 46 9.02 -0.19 8.76
N ILE A 47 7.80 -0.23 9.33
CA ILE A 47 7.45 -1.27 10.32
C ILE A 47 7.55 -2.69 9.73
N TRP A 48 7.31 -2.81 8.43
CA TRP A 48 7.41 -4.04 7.65
C TRP A 48 8.85 -4.57 7.54
N SER A 49 9.86 -3.77 7.88
CA SER A 49 11.27 -4.18 7.82
C SER A 49 11.58 -5.34 8.78
N GLN A 50 10.82 -5.46 9.87
CA GLN A 50 10.96 -6.51 10.88
C GLN A 50 10.10 -7.75 10.60
N PHE A 51 9.27 -7.73 9.54
CA PHE A 51 8.31 -8.80 9.25
C PHE A 51 8.99 -10.00 8.62
N THR A 52 8.49 -11.18 8.98
CA THR A 52 8.78 -12.43 8.25
C THR A 52 8.19 -12.38 6.84
N ASN A 53 8.65 -13.25 5.93
CA ASN A 53 8.10 -13.32 4.57
C ASN A 53 6.58 -13.54 4.57
N HIS A 54 6.08 -14.43 5.44
CA HIS A 54 4.64 -14.67 5.56
C HIS A 54 3.87 -13.44 6.05
N GLN A 55 4.43 -12.72 7.02
CA GLN A 55 3.84 -11.47 7.49
C GLN A 55 3.84 -10.39 6.42
N ARG A 56 4.86 -10.34 5.54
CA ARG A 56 4.90 -9.44 4.39
C ARG A 56 3.80 -9.76 3.36
N GLU A 57 3.54 -11.04 3.10
CA GLU A 57 2.43 -11.48 2.23
C GLU A 57 1.08 -11.00 2.78
N ILE A 58 0.84 -11.25 4.07
CA ILE A 58 -0.38 -10.77 4.75
C ILE A 58 -0.45 -9.24 4.71
N TRP A 59 0.67 -8.57 5.00
CA TRP A 59 0.73 -7.12 5.04
C TRP A 59 0.40 -6.47 3.70
N MET A 60 0.91 -7.02 2.59
CA MET A 60 0.61 -6.56 1.24
C MET A 60 -0.89 -6.57 0.96
N GLU A 61 -1.58 -7.65 1.34
CA GLU A 61 -3.03 -7.73 1.18
C GLU A 61 -3.77 -6.72 2.07
N ILE A 62 -3.30 -6.49 3.29
CA ILE A 62 -3.90 -5.50 4.19
C ILE A 62 -3.80 -4.09 3.60
N ILE A 63 -2.61 -3.65 3.20
CA ILE A 63 -2.40 -2.28 2.69
C ILE A 63 -3.13 -2.06 1.36
N ARG A 64 -3.14 -3.06 0.47
CA ARG A 64 -3.85 -3.01 -0.82
C ARG A 64 -5.34 -2.79 -0.63
N ASN A 65 -5.97 -3.52 0.29
CA ASN A 65 -7.40 -3.40 0.55
C ASN A 65 -7.77 -2.13 1.31
N ARG A 66 -6.89 -1.65 2.21
CA ARG A 66 -7.10 -0.42 2.97
C ARG A 66 -7.15 0.81 2.05
N ASP A 67 -6.13 0.98 1.20
CA ASP A 67 -6.01 2.16 0.35
C ASP A 67 -7.12 2.21 -0.72
N ASN A 68 -7.52 1.05 -1.26
CA ASN A 68 -8.68 0.95 -2.14
C ASN A 68 -9.97 1.43 -1.44
N CYS A 69 -10.17 1.06 -0.17
CA CYS A 69 -11.37 1.44 0.58
C CYS A 69 -11.39 2.93 0.94
N CYS A 70 -10.24 3.53 1.27
CA CYS A 70 -10.16 4.93 1.68
C CYS A 70 -10.32 5.92 0.49
N LYS A 71 -9.80 5.58 -0.69
CA LYS A 71 -9.79 6.49 -1.86
C LYS A 71 -11.11 6.54 -2.63
N ILE A 72 -11.89 5.46 -2.64
CA ILE A 72 -13.23 5.41 -3.30
C ILE A 72 -14.19 6.46 -2.71
N SER A 73 -13.99 6.87 -1.46
CA SER A 73 -14.86 7.84 -0.77
C SER A 73 -14.53 9.31 -1.04
N SER A 74 -13.37 9.59 -1.63
CA SER A 74 -12.81 10.94 -1.70
C SER A 74 -12.47 11.30 -3.15
N ASN A 75 -13.09 12.34 -3.71
CA ASN A 75 -12.77 12.93 -5.02
C ASN A 75 -11.35 13.59 -5.01
N ILE A 76 -10.34 12.86 -4.57
CA ILE A 76 -8.95 13.34 -4.51
C ILE A 76 -8.38 13.17 -5.91
N GLN A 77 -8.06 14.31 -6.53
CA GLN A 77 -7.35 14.33 -7.80
C GLN A 77 -5.90 13.86 -7.57
N ASP A 78 -5.38 13.05 -8.50
CA ASP A 78 -3.98 12.62 -8.45
C ASP A 78 -3.03 13.80 -8.56
N ILE A 79 -1.98 13.76 -7.75
CA ILE A 79 -0.89 14.74 -7.79
C ILE A 79 0.06 14.38 -8.95
N THR A 80 0.59 15.39 -9.63
CA THR A 80 1.63 15.24 -10.67
C THR A 80 2.81 16.16 -10.34
N ASN A 81 3.97 15.92 -10.96
CA ASN A 81 5.20 16.72 -10.87
C ASN A 81 5.79 16.86 -9.45
N GLN A 82 5.40 15.99 -8.52
CA GLN A 82 5.93 15.95 -7.16
C GLN A 82 7.23 15.12 -7.09
N THR A 83 8.07 15.39 -6.10
CA THR A 83 9.20 14.51 -5.73
C THR A 83 8.85 13.73 -4.47
N TYR A 84 9.07 12.41 -4.51
CA TYR A 84 8.90 11.50 -3.38
C TYR A 84 10.25 10.93 -2.95
N TYR A 85 10.47 10.86 -1.64
CA TYR A 85 11.72 10.39 -1.05
C TYR A 85 11.54 8.98 -0.48
N VAL A 86 12.21 8.02 -1.09
CA VAL A 86 12.17 6.61 -0.71
C VAL A 86 13.34 6.30 0.21
N ASP A 87 13.05 5.69 1.35
CA ASP A 87 14.06 5.21 2.29
C ASP A 87 14.65 3.88 1.81
N GLY A 88 15.77 3.95 1.10
CA GLY A 88 16.47 2.82 0.53
C GLY A 88 17.18 1.92 1.53
N ARG A 89 17.34 2.34 2.80
CA ARG A 89 18.11 1.59 3.82
C ARG A 89 17.47 0.25 4.18
N HIS A 90 16.16 0.13 3.99
CA HIS A 90 15.38 -1.07 4.30
C HIS A 90 15.05 -1.92 3.06
N ILE A 91 15.50 -1.51 1.86
CA ILE A 91 15.22 -2.23 0.62
C ILE A 91 16.23 -3.36 0.45
N THR A 92 15.75 -4.58 0.59
CA THR A 92 16.54 -5.81 0.48
C THR A 92 16.14 -6.70 -0.70
N ASP A 93 14.92 -6.51 -1.20
CA ASP A 93 14.25 -7.33 -2.21
C ASP A 93 13.10 -6.55 -2.89
N LYS A 94 12.46 -7.13 -3.91
CA LYS A 94 11.34 -6.48 -4.64
C LYS A 94 10.17 -6.09 -3.73
N ILE A 95 9.81 -6.94 -2.76
CA ILE A 95 8.67 -6.67 -1.86
C ILE A 95 8.96 -5.47 -0.97
N SER A 96 10.16 -5.40 -0.39
CA SER A 96 10.58 -4.24 0.41
C SER A 96 10.62 -2.94 -0.39
N PHE A 97 10.93 -2.99 -1.70
CA PHE A 97 10.85 -1.83 -2.57
C PHE A 97 9.41 -1.32 -2.70
N TYR A 98 8.45 -2.23 -2.97
CA TYR A 98 7.05 -1.85 -3.09
C TYR A 98 6.49 -1.23 -1.80
N PHE A 99 6.86 -1.77 -0.63
CA PHE A 99 6.48 -1.16 0.64
C PHE A 99 7.09 0.24 0.83
N ALA A 100 8.40 0.39 0.60
CA ALA A 100 9.06 1.69 0.75
C ALA A 100 8.48 2.74 -0.21
N LEU A 101 8.16 2.34 -1.45
CA LEU A 101 7.53 3.21 -2.44
C LEU A 101 6.11 3.62 -2.02
N GLY A 102 5.27 2.64 -1.67
CA GLY A 102 3.91 2.89 -1.22
C GLY A 102 3.88 3.83 0.00
N GLU A 103 4.78 3.63 0.96
CA GLU A 103 4.87 4.49 2.13
C GLU A 103 5.37 5.91 1.82
N SER A 104 6.17 6.04 0.76
CA SER A 104 6.67 7.34 0.31
C SER A 104 5.57 8.16 -0.35
N ILE A 105 4.70 7.52 -1.13
CA ILE A 105 3.62 8.17 -1.87
C ILE A 105 2.39 8.41 -0.99
N ASN A 106 1.95 7.38 -0.26
CA ASN A 106 0.64 7.36 0.41
C ASN A 106 0.74 7.43 1.94
N GLY A 107 1.93 7.66 2.49
CA GLY A 107 2.17 7.76 3.94
C GLY A 107 2.35 6.40 4.62
N PRO A 108 2.50 6.34 5.95
CA PRO A 108 2.73 5.09 6.69
C PRO A 108 1.77 3.94 6.34
N GLY A 109 2.33 2.79 5.93
CA GLY A 109 1.61 1.65 5.36
C GLY A 109 0.82 1.92 4.08
N GLY A 110 1.21 2.92 3.29
CA GLY A 110 0.60 3.23 2.00
C GLY A 110 0.92 2.17 0.95
N TYR A 111 0.00 1.99 0.01
CA TYR A 111 0.10 1.05 -1.12
C TYR A 111 0.33 1.79 -2.44
N PHE A 112 1.25 1.31 -3.26
CA PHE A 112 1.45 1.78 -4.64
C PHE A 112 2.04 0.64 -5.49
N GLY A 113 1.25 -0.42 -5.65
CA GLY A 113 1.66 -1.67 -6.31
C GLY A 113 2.35 -2.66 -5.37
N GLY A 114 2.22 -3.96 -5.68
CA GLY A 114 2.90 -5.07 -5.00
C GLY A 114 3.60 -6.05 -5.95
N CYS A 115 3.49 -5.80 -7.25
CA CYS A 115 4.15 -6.49 -8.36
C CYS A 115 4.23 -5.52 -9.56
N LEU A 116 4.86 -5.93 -10.68
CA LEU A 116 4.99 -5.07 -11.87
C LEU A 116 3.62 -4.67 -12.44
N ASP A 117 2.68 -5.62 -12.57
CA ASP A 117 1.35 -5.33 -13.13
C ASP A 117 0.56 -4.34 -12.27
N SER A 118 0.55 -4.56 -10.95
CA SER A 118 -0.16 -3.65 -10.04
C SER A 118 0.53 -2.29 -9.87
N LEU A 119 1.86 -2.22 -10.06
CA LEU A 119 2.57 -0.95 -10.15
C LEU A 119 2.20 -0.19 -11.43
N SER A 120 2.14 -0.89 -12.56
CA SER A 120 1.68 -0.33 -13.85
C SER A 120 0.25 0.23 -13.74
N ASP A 121 -0.65 -0.51 -13.10
CA ASP A 121 -2.01 -0.05 -12.83
C ASP A 121 -2.02 1.20 -11.94
N CYS A 122 -1.20 1.23 -10.88
CA CYS A 122 -1.07 2.41 -10.02
C CYS A 122 -0.60 3.66 -10.78
N LEU A 123 0.29 3.47 -11.76
CA LEU A 123 0.82 4.56 -12.60
C LEU A 123 -0.21 5.12 -13.59
N CYS A 124 -1.33 4.44 -13.82
CA CYS A 124 -2.43 4.98 -14.64
C CYS A 124 -3.23 6.10 -13.93
N GLY A 125 -3.10 6.22 -12.60
CA GLY A 125 -3.84 7.16 -11.75
C GLY A 125 -4.94 6.48 -10.91
N GLY A 126 -5.55 7.22 -9.99
CA GLY A 126 -6.50 6.72 -8.99
C GLY A 126 -5.86 6.28 -7.68
N PHE A 127 -4.53 6.36 -7.59
CA PHE A 127 -3.75 5.89 -6.44
C PHE A 127 -3.00 7.03 -5.73
N GLY A 128 -3.38 8.29 -5.96
CA GLY A 128 -2.91 9.48 -5.24
C GLY A 128 -1.84 10.27 -5.99
N VAL A 129 -1.13 9.63 -6.92
CA VAL A 129 -0.17 10.25 -7.82
C VAL A 129 -0.34 9.68 -9.22
N LYS A 130 -0.06 10.50 -10.22
CA LYS A 130 0.02 10.08 -11.62
C LYS A 130 1.30 10.66 -12.26
N PRO A 131 1.98 9.93 -13.15
CA PRO A 131 3.11 10.49 -13.90
C PRO A 131 2.72 11.74 -14.72
N PRO A 132 3.68 12.66 -14.95
CA PRO A 132 5.10 12.58 -14.55
C PRO A 132 5.32 12.92 -13.07
N PHE A 133 6.27 12.27 -12.41
CA PHE A 133 6.77 12.63 -11.07
C PHE A 133 8.21 12.12 -10.87
N THR A 134 8.83 12.45 -9.74
CA THR A 134 10.21 12.04 -9.42
C THR A 134 10.27 11.18 -8.16
N ILE A 135 11.10 10.14 -8.17
CA ILE A 135 11.48 9.33 -7.02
C ILE A 135 12.96 9.57 -6.72
N GLU A 136 13.28 9.88 -5.47
CA GLU A 136 14.64 9.99 -4.97
C GLU A 136 14.88 8.94 -3.88
N ILE A 137 15.78 7.99 -4.14
CA ILE A 137 16.04 6.86 -3.25
C ILE A 137 17.30 7.16 -2.43
N ASN A 138 17.15 7.28 -1.11
CA ASN A 138 18.24 7.62 -0.21
C ASN A 138 18.76 6.40 0.55
N GLY A 139 20.08 6.22 0.63
CA GLY A 139 20.70 5.17 1.44
C GLY A 139 20.54 3.75 0.87
N PHE A 140 20.35 3.64 -0.45
CA PHE A 140 20.26 2.36 -1.15
C PHE A 140 21.67 1.82 -1.43
N ALA A 141 22.10 0.82 -0.66
CA ALA A 141 23.38 0.14 -0.88
C ALA A 141 23.26 -0.83 -2.08
N ASN A 142 23.30 -0.27 -3.30
CA ASN A 142 23.33 -0.95 -4.61
C ASN A 142 23.12 -2.48 -4.59
N LYS A 143 21.84 -2.88 -4.66
CA LYS A 143 21.39 -4.25 -5.00
C LYS A 143 20.65 -4.24 -6.36
N CYS A 144 21.19 -3.50 -7.33
CA CYS A 144 20.50 -3.12 -8.58
C CYS A 144 19.83 -4.28 -9.30
N GLU A 145 20.49 -5.44 -9.39
CA GLU A 145 19.98 -6.59 -10.16
C GLU A 145 18.59 -7.07 -9.69
N ILE A 146 18.25 -6.88 -8.41
CA ILE A 146 16.98 -7.37 -7.86
C ILE A 146 15.80 -6.48 -8.26
N ILE A 147 16.03 -5.18 -8.54
CA ILE A 147 14.95 -4.20 -8.77
C ILE A 147 15.00 -3.54 -10.15
N GLU A 148 15.94 -3.91 -11.03
CA GLU A 148 16.09 -3.36 -12.39
C GLU A 148 14.77 -3.27 -13.16
N ASN A 149 14.00 -4.37 -13.24
CA ASN A 149 12.71 -4.37 -13.94
C ASN A 149 11.69 -3.38 -13.35
N ILE A 150 11.78 -3.08 -12.04
CA ILE A 150 10.92 -2.09 -11.40
C ILE A 150 11.33 -0.68 -11.82
N LEU A 151 12.64 -0.40 -11.85
CA LEU A 151 13.18 0.88 -12.28
C LEU A 151 12.92 1.12 -13.78
N GLU A 152 13.00 0.08 -14.60
CA GLU A 152 12.66 0.12 -16.03
C GLU A 152 11.18 0.49 -16.22
N LEU A 153 10.26 -0.23 -15.58
CA LEU A 153 8.83 0.06 -15.65
C LEU A 153 8.50 1.50 -15.23
N LEU A 154 9.13 2.00 -14.16
CA LEU A 154 8.96 3.37 -13.69
C LEU A 154 9.41 4.40 -14.75
N ASN A 155 10.56 4.17 -15.38
CA ASN A 155 11.07 5.04 -16.44
C ASN A 155 10.16 5.04 -17.68
N GLU A 156 9.65 3.87 -18.10
CA GLU A 156 8.69 3.75 -19.22
C GLU A 156 7.42 4.58 -18.99
N HIS A 157 7.01 4.73 -17.73
CA HIS A 157 5.84 5.51 -17.33
C HIS A 157 6.15 6.99 -17.05
N ASN A 158 7.30 7.53 -17.48
CA ASN A 158 7.72 8.92 -17.23
C ASN A 158 7.93 9.27 -15.74
N VAL A 159 8.33 8.30 -14.92
CA VAL A 159 8.80 8.55 -13.55
C VAL A 159 10.31 8.70 -13.54
N LYS A 160 10.80 9.87 -13.15
CA LYS A 160 12.24 10.13 -13.05
C LYS A 160 12.79 9.53 -11.77
N ILE A 161 13.89 8.78 -11.84
CA ILE A 161 14.52 8.14 -10.69
C ILE A 161 15.88 8.80 -10.41
N LYS A 162 16.15 9.08 -9.13
CA LYS A 162 17.46 9.49 -8.61
C LYS A 162 17.89 8.52 -7.52
N LEU A 163 19.14 8.08 -7.56
CA LEU A 163 19.77 7.17 -6.60
C LEU A 163 20.88 7.89 -5.83
#